data_AF-A0A7W1IG57-F1
#
_entry.id   AF-A0A7W1IG57-F1
#
_cell.length_a   1.000
_cell.length_b   1.000
_cell.length_c   1.000
_cell.angle_alpha   90.00
_cell.angle_beta   90.00
_cell.angle_gamma   90.00
#
_symmetry.space_group_name_H-M   'P 1'
#
loop_
_entity.id
_entity.type
_entity.pdbx_description
1 polymer ?
#
loop_
_entity_poly.entity_id
_entity_poly.type
_entity_poly.pdbx_seq_one_letter_code
_entity_poly.pdbx_strand_id
1 'polypeptide(L)'
;MKNKLLFVFALISSTVFSQNVAINATGAAPVASAMLDITSTTSGFLMPRMTSVQRVAIAAPATGLKVYDTTTNSFWFFNGVIWVEQLATNNGWALAGNTLAGTEILGSVNAQPVRFFSNNTERLRLTSAGYLGIQTTAPSVWIHFIPPSTIGNFQTMWDNTLANDAMARFQHTQTANGSRVLLSVTNYNASAFQTPALMGLSLQTLGTGAVGVQGVANGPGQTGVYCGNQNATAVTTGWGLYSNNWAGGVTAWQNVSDERLKKNIVTISNATSKIKQLRGVEYFFDTDKYDDINLPTEKQYGFIAQEVEKILPEIVREAIISGNQNKKANNSFLNENKDYQFKVLSYTYIIPLLVETAKEQDAKIQALEKEILELKELIRRK
;
A
#
# COMPACT_ATOMS: atom_id res chain seq x y z
N MET A 1 -50.22 -109.37 10.09
CA MET A 1 -49.20 -108.64 10.87
C MET A 1 -48.42 -107.73 9.93
N LYS A 2 -48.29 -106.44 10.28
CA LYS A 2 -47.14 -105.52 10.06
C LYS A 2 -46.28 -105.77 8.79
N ASN A 3 -46.14 -104.82 7.85
CA ASN A 3 -45.27 -103.66 8.01
C ASN A 3 -45.63 -102.50 7.07
N LYS A 4 -45.66 -101.31 7.67
CA LYS A 4 -45.60 -100.00 7.03
C LYS A 4 -44.25 -99.86 6.30
N LEU A 5 -44.22 -99.25 5.11
CA LEU A 5 -43.10 -98.40 4.73
C LEU A 5 -43.63 -97.06 4.22
N LEU A 6 -43.03 -96.04 4.79
CA LEU A 6 -43.42 -94.65 4.87
C LEU A 6 -43.08 -93.90 3.57
N PHE A 7 -43.91 -92.91 3.27
CA PHE A 7 -43.67 -91.73 2.42
C PHE A 7 -42.21 -91.25 2.39
N VAL A 8 -41.73 -90.85 1.21
CA VAL A 8 -41.27 -89.47 0.97
C VAL A 8 -41.49 -89.13 -0.51
N PHE A 9 -42.64 -88.53 -0.86
CA PHE A 9 -42.74 -87.74 -2.09
C PHE A 9 -42.18 -86.36 -1.72
N ALA A 10 -40.87 -86.17 -1.92
CA ALA A 10 -40.24 -84.88 -1.71
C ALA A 10 -40.79 -83.93 -2.77
N LEU A 11 -41.74 -83.06 -2.38
CA LEU A 11 -42.07 -81.88 -3.16
C LEU A 11 -40.79 -81.04 -3.22
N ILE A 12 -40.03 -81.17 -4.31
CA ILE A 12 -38.93 -80.27 -4.62
C ILE A 12 -39.58 -78.94 -4.96
N SER A 13 -39.75 -78.10 -3.94
CA SER A 13 -39.99 -76.67 -4.11
C SER A 13 -38.74 -76.10 -4.76
N SER A 14 -38.70 -76.06 -6.09
CA SER A 14 -37.70 -75.27 -6.80
C SER A 14 -38.07 -73.80 -6.57
N THR A 15 -37.40 -73.17 -5.62
CA THR A 15 -37.43 -71.70 -5.48
C THR A 15 -36.83 -71.11 -6.75
N VAL A 16 -37.68 -70.65 -7.66
CA VAL A 16 -37.24 -69.89 -8.84
C VAL A 16 -36.88 -68.50 -8.34
N PHE A 17 -35.58 -68.19 -8.27
CA PHE A 17 -35.14 -66.83 -7.96
C PHE A 17 -35.56 -65.92 -9.12
N SER A 18 -36.07 -64.72 -8.80
CA SER A 18 -36.25 -63.66 -9.78
C SER A 18 -34.88 -63.39 -10.42
N GLN A 19 -34.76 -63.62 -11.72
CA GLN A 19 -33.52 -63.37 -12.46
C GLN A 19 -33.51 -61.93 -12.95
N ASN A 20 -32.32 -61.32 -12.93
CA ASN A 20 -32.07 -60.06 -13.60
C ASN A 20 -32.21 -60.25 -15.12
N VAL A 21 -32.54 -59.20 -15.87
CA VAL A 21 -32.70 -59.27 -17.32
C VAL A 21 -31.37 -58.90 -17.99
N ALA A 22 -30.84 -59.79 -18.84
CA ALA A 22 -29.73 -59.48 -19.74
C ALA A 22 -30.23 -59.31 -21.19
N ILE A 23 -29.80 -58.25 -21.86
CA ILE A 23 -30.00 -58.04 -23.30
C ILE A 23 -28.61 -57.94 -23.94
N ASN A 24 -28.13 -59.06 -24.50
CA ASN A 24 -26.84 -59.13 -25.16
C ASN A 24 -26.84 -60.22 -26.25
N ALA A 25 -25.85 -60.18 -27.14
CA ALA A 25 -25.73 -61.14 -28.24
C ALA A 25 -24.93 -62.41 -27.88
N THR A 26 -24.32 -62.47 -26.69
CA THR A 26 -23.37 -63.53 -26.29
C THR A 26 -23.97 -64.57 -25.34
N GLY A 27 -25.18 -64.33 -24.83
CA GLY A 27 -25.82 -65.16 -23.80
C GLY A 27 -25.19 -65.03 -22.42
N ALA A 28 -24.36 -64.01 -22.20
CA ALA A 28 -23.73 -63.78 -20.90
C ALA A 28 -24.78 -63.50 -19.82
N ALA A 29 -24.58 -64.07 -18.62
CA ALA A 29 -25.42 -63.77 -17.47
C ALA A 29 -25.32 -62.27 -17.09
N PRO A 30 -26.41 -61.64 -16.65
CA PRO A 30 -26.39 -60.24 -16.22
C PRO A 30 -25.49 -60.05 -14.99
N VAL A 31 -24.87 -58.88 -14.87
CA VAL A 31 -24.14 -58.48 -13.67
C VAL A 31 -25.09 -58.49 -12.45
N ALA A 32 -24.68 -59.14 -11.36
CA ALA A 32 -25.54 -59.40 -10.20
C ALA A 32 -26.15 -58.14 -9.55
N SER A 33 -25.49 -56.99 -9.65
CA SER A 33 -25.96 -55.71 -9.11
C SER A 33 -26.96 -54.96 -10.00
N ALA A 34 -27.26 -55.42 -11.23
CA ALA A 34 -28.09 -54.71 -12.19
C ALA A 34 -29.35 -55.50 -12.56
N MET A 35 -30.55 -54.97 -12.29
CA MET A 35 -31.81 -55.65 -12.66
C MET A 35 -32.03 -55.70 -14.18
N LEU A 36 -31.41 -54.78 -14.92
CA LEU A 36 -31.35 -54.76 -16.38
C LEU A 36 -29.90 -54.50 -16.79
N ASP A 37 -29.30 -55.46 -17.49
CA ASP A 37 -27.95 -55.40 -18.04
C ASP A 37 -28.04 -55.44 -19.57
N ILE A 38 -27.59 -54.38 -20.24
CA ILE A 38 -27.60 -54.28 -21.70
C ILE A 38 -26.16 -54.19 -22.17
N THR A 39 -25.71 -55.19 -22.92
CA THR A 39 -24.35 -55.21 -23.50
C THR A 39 -24.43 -55.27 -25.03
N SER A 40 -23.91 -54.24 -25.68
CA SER A 40 -23.74 -54.21 -27.13
C SER A 40 -22.54 -53.33 -27.50
N THR A 41 -21.81 -53.73 -28.54
CA THR A 41 -20.70 -52.94 -29.12
C THR A 41 -21.14 -52.11 -30.32
N THR A 42 -22.34 -52.34 -30.85
CA THR A 42 -22.85 -51.71 -32.09
C THR A 42 -24.16 -50.96 -31.90
N SER A 43 -24.84 -51.12 -30.77
CA SER A 43 -26.13 -50.48 -30.47
C SER A 43 -26.12 -49.90 -29.06
N GLY A 44 -26.83 -48.79 -28.86
CA GLY A 44 -27.00 -48.14 -27.57
C GLY A 44 -28.41 -48.31 -27.00
N PHE A 45 -28.64 -47.76 -25.80
CA PHE A 45 -29.96 -47.63 -25.22
C PHE A 45 -30.56 -46.26 -25.58
N LEU A 46 -31.69 -46.25 -26.27
CA LEU A 46 -32.43 -45.02 -26.59
C LEU A 46 -33.43 -44.70 -25.48
N MET A 47 -33.08 -43.76 -24.60
CA MET A 47 -33.99 -43.26 -23.56
C MET A 47 -35.19 -42.53 -24.17
N PRO A 48 -36.35 -42.46 -23.47
CA PRO A 48 -37.48 -41.66 -23.89
C PRO A 48 -37.06 -40.22 -24.25
N ARG A 49 -37.41 -39.79 -25.47
CA ARG A 49 -37.07 -38.48 -26.02
C ARG A 49 -38.29 -37.58 -25.99
N MET A 50 -38.15 -36.38 -25.45
CA MET A 50 -39.25 -35.43 -25.32
C MET A 50 -38.72 -33.99 -25.26
N THR A 51 -39.59 -32.98 -25.37
CA THR A 51 -39.21 -31.57 -25.17
C THR A 51 -39.17 -31.19 -23.70
N SER A 52 -38.61 -30.03 -23.36
CA SER A 52 -38.62 -29.53 -21.97
C SER A 52 -40.03 -29.42 -21.40
N VAL A 53 -40.98 -28.98 -22.23
CA VAL A 53 -42.40 -28.87 -21.86
C VAL A 53 -42.99 -30.23 -21.54
N GLN A 54 -42.72 -31.23 -22.37
CA GLN A 54 -43.21 -32.60 -22.17
C GLN A 54 -42.59 -33.27 -20.94
N ARG A 55 -41.29 -33.05 -20.69
CA ARG A 55 -40.61 -33.56 -19.48
C ARG A 55 -41.23 -33.01 -18.21
N VAL A 56 -41.42 -31.69 -18.14
CA VAL A 56 -42.00 -31.03 -16.96
C VAL A 56 -43.47 -31.42 -16.77
N ALA A 57 -44.18 -31.77 -17.84
CA ALA A 57 -45.57 -32.22 -17.81
C ALA A 57 -45.76 -33.67 -17.30
N ILE A 58 -44.69 -34.44 -17.06
CA ILE A 58 -44.80 -35.77 -16.46
C ILE A 58 -45.35 -35.61 -15.03
N ALA A 59 -46.56 -36.11 -14.79
CA ALA A 59 -47.18 -36.08 -13.46
C ALA A 59 -46.49 -37.09 -12.52
N ALA A 60 -46.16 -36.64 -11.30
CA ALA A 60 -45.54 -37.45 -10.25
C ALA A 60 -44.35 -38.33 -10.75
N PRO A 61 -43.30 -37.73 -11.35
CA PRO A 61 -42.16 -38.49 -11.86
C PRO A 61 -41.46 -39.22 -10.72
N ALA A 62 -41.09 -40.48 -10.95
CA ALA A 62 -40.35 -41.25 -9.96
C ALA A 62 -38.92 -40.72 -9.78
N THR A 63 -38.40 -40.77 -8.55
CA THR A 63 -36.98 -40.48 -8.27
C THR A 63 -36.08 -41.39 -9.10
N GLY A 64 -35.12 -40.81 -9.82
CA GLY A 64 -34.21 -41.52 -10.71
C GLY A 64 -34.72 -41.70 -12.14
N LEU A 65 -35.95 -41.26 -12.48
CA LEU A 65 -36.46 -41.29 -13.85
C LEU A 65 -35.55 -40.48 -14.78
N LYS A 66 -35.07 -41.10 -15.88
CA LYS A 66 -34.18 -40.48 -16.86
C LYS A 66 -34.86 -40.28 -18.21
N VAL A 67 -34.63 -39.13 -18.83
CA VAL A 67 -35.11 -38.79 -20.18
C VAL A 67 -34.04 -38.05 -20.95
N TYR A 68 -34.15 -38.05 -22.28
CA TYR A 68 -33.38 -37.17 -23.15
C TYR A 68 -34.26 -35.98 -23.56
N ASP A 69 -33.89 -34.77 -23.15
CA ASP A 69 -34.59 -33.55 -23.53
C ASP A 69 -34.04 -33.02 -24.85
N THR A 70 -34.92 -32.98 -25.86
CA THR A 70 -34.64 -32.53 -27.22
C THR A 70 -34.60 -31.02 -27.39
N THR A 71 -35.08 -30.25 -26.40
CA THR A 71 -34.96 -28.79 -26.37
C THR A 71 -33.59 -28.36 -25.85
N THR A 72 -33.08 -29.00 -24.80
CA THR A 72 -31.73 -28.71 -24.25
C THR A 72 -30.63 -29.58 -24.88
N ASN A 73 -31.00 -30.58 -25.67
CA ASN A 73 -30.10 -31.58 -26.26
C ASN A 73 -29.25 -32.34 -25.22
N SER A 74 -29.80 -32.61 -24.04
CA SER A 74 -29.08 -33.18 -22.91
C SER A 74 -29.90 -34.22 -22.14
N PHE A 75 -29.22 -35.04 -21.34
CA PHE A 75 -29.87 -36.00 -20.45
C PHE A 75 -30.32 -35.32 -19.17
N TRP A 76 -31.50 -35.71 -18.68
CA TRP A 76 -32.06 -35.20 -17.43
C TRP A 76 -32.54 -36.35 -16.56
N PHE A 77 -32.44 -36.19 -15.24
CA PHE A 77 -33.05 -37.11 -14.28
C PHE A 77 -33.86 -36.36 -13.21
N PHE A 78 -34.92 -36.98 -12.71
CA PHE A 78 -35.68 -36.43 -11.60
C PHE A 78 -35.04 -36.84 -10.27
N ASN A 79 -34.66 -35.88 -9.42
CA ASN A 79 -33.98 -36.17 -8.14
C ASN A 79 -34.95 -36.44 -6.97
N GLY A 80 -36.25 -36.50 -7.24
CA GLY A 80 -37.31 -36.59 -6.23
C GLY A 80 -38.00 -35.27 -5.92
N VAL A 81 -37.42 -34.14 -6.36
CA VAL A 81 -37.99 -32.79 -6.15
C VAL A 81 -38.06 -32.00 -7.46
N ILE A 82 -36.96 -31.97 -8.21
CA ILE A 82 -36.83 -31.25 -9.48
C ILE A 82 -36.14 -32.12 -10.53
N TRP A 83 -36.34 -31.75 -11.79
CA TRP A 83 -35.52 -32.24 -12.90
C TRP A 83 -34.13 -31.60 -12.82
N VAL A 84 -33.09 -32.43 -12.86
CA VAL A 84 -31.68 -32.03 -12.84
C VAL A 84 -31.03 -32.41 -14.16
N GLU A 85 -30.32 -31.46 -14.77
CA GLU A 85 -29.55 -31.70 -15.98
C GLU A 85 -28.32 -32.54 -15.65
N GLN A 86 -28.13 -33.64 -16.36
CA GLN A 86 -26.91 -34.41 -16.30
C GLN A 86 -25.91 -33.81 -17.29
N LEU A 87 -25.17 -32.80 -16.84
CA LEU A 87 -24.08 -32.21 -17.62
C LEU A 87 -22.97 -33.25 -17.84
N ALA A 88 -22.43 -33.30 -19.05
CA ALA A 88 -21.14 -33.97 -19.28
C ALA A 88 -20.06 -33.21 -18.49
N THR A 89 -19.07 -33.92 -17.95
CA THR A 89 -17.92 -33.36 -17.21
C THR A 89 -17.14 -32.28 -17.98
N ASN A 90 -17.41 -32.07 -19.26
CA ASN A 90 -16.69 -31.17 -20.15
C ASN A 90 -17.32 -29.77 -20.29
N ASN A 91 -18.46 -29.49 -19.66
CA ASN A 91 -19.19 -28.22 -19.87
C ASN A 91 -19.00 -27.19 -18.73
N GLY A 92 -18.14 -27.45 -17.75
CA GLY A 92 -17.90 -26.55 -16.62
C GLY A 92 -16.45 -26.54 -16.14
N TRP A 93 -16.12 -25.53 -15.33
CA TRP A 93 -14.86 -25.47 -14.60
C TRP A 93 -14.87 -26.46 -13.44
N ALA A 94 -13.96 -27.43 -13.48
CA ALA A 94 -13.85 -28.47 -12.46
C ALA A 94 -13.16 -27.93 -11.19
N LEU A 95 -13.49 -28.51 -10.03
CA LEU A 95 -12.89 -28.12 -8.74
C LEU A 95 -11.36 -28.31 -8.70
N ALA A 96 -10.85 -29.31 -9.42
CA ALA A 96 -9.42 -29.57 -9.55
C ALA A 96 -8.77 -28.84 -10.74
N GLY A 97 -9.53 -27.99 -11.45
CA GLY A 97 -9.10 -27.31 -12.67
C GLY A 97 -9.31 -28.12 -13.95
N ASN A 98 -9.14 -27.44 -15.09
CA ASN A 98 -9.26 -28.00 -16.44
C ASN A 98 -7.91 -27.92 -17.15
N THR A 99 -7.63 -28.86 -18.05
CA THR A 99 -6.54 -28.70 -19.04
C THR A 99 -7.02 -27.80 -20.16
N LEU A 100 -6.26 -26.76 -20.50
CA LEU A 100 -6.67 -25.71 -21.46
C LEU A 100 -6.03 -25.92 -22.83
N ALA A 101 -6.78 -25.63 -23.89
CA ALA A 101 -6.33 -25.63 -25.29
C ALA A 101 -6.14 -24.21 -25.84
N GLY A 102 -6.51 -23.17 -25.07
CA GLY A 102 -6.24 -21.76 -25.36
C GLY A 102 -7.46 -20.95 -25.82
N THR A 103 -8.63 -21.58 -25.93
CA THR A 103 -9.90 -20.92 -26.31
C THR A 103 -10.90 -20.80 -25.16
N GLU A 104 -10.63 -21.47 -24.05
CA GLU A 104 -11.55 -21.57 -22.92
C GLU A 104 -11.56 -20.27 -22.10
N ILE A 105 -12.72 -19.90 -21.58
CA ILE A 105 -12.92 -18.68 -20.78
C ILE A 105 -13.38 -19.06 -19.37
N LEU A 106 -12.68 -18.56 -18.35
CA LEU A 106 -13.17 -18.50 -16.97
C LEU A 106 -13.79 -17.11 -16.75
N GLY A 107 -15.07 -16.95 -17.09
CA GLY A 107 -15.70 -15.64 -16.94
C GLY A 107 -17.02 -15.46 -17.67
N SER A 108 -17.40 -14.20 -17.84
CA SER A 108 -18.60 -13.76 -18.53
C SER A 108 -18.27 -13.34 -19.97
N VAL A 109 -19.20 -13.63 -20.89
CA VAL A 109 -19.16 -13.19 -22.30
C VAL A 109 -20.18 -12.08 -22.60
N ASN A 110 -20.82 -11.55 -21.56
CA ASN A 110 -21.79 -10.48 -21.63
C ASN A 110 -21.37 -9.32 -20.70
N ALA A 111 -22.17 -8.27 -20.63
CA ALA A 111 -21.87 -7.07 -19.83
C ALA A 111 -22.01 -7.27 -18.30
N GLN A 112 -21.97 -8.52 -17.81
CA GLN A 112 -22.00 -8.83 -16.38
C GLN A 112 -20.59 -8.99 -15.82
N PRO A 113 -20.38 -8.62 -14.54
CA PRO A 113 -19.10 -8.83 -13.88
C PRO A 113 -18.83 -10.31 -13.59
N VAL A 114 -17.56 -10.69 -13.60
CA VAL A 114 -17.10 -11.95 -13.00
C VAL A 114 -16.89 -11.71 -11.51
N ARG A 115 -17.54 -12.53 -10.67
CA ARG A 115 -17.58 -12.33 -9.21
C ARG A 115 -17.06 -13.55 -8.48
N PHE A 116 -16.27 -13.32 -7.46
CA PHE A 116 -15.66 -14.35 -6.62
C PHE A 116 -16.19 -14.22 -5.20
N PHE A 117 -16.72 -15.31 -4.66
CA PHE A 117 -17.38 -15.35 -3.36
C PHE A 117 -16.64 -16.25 -2.39
N SER A 118 -16.65 -15.86 -1.11
CA SER A 118 -16.32 -16.75 0.01
C SER A 118 -17.27 -16.47 1.16
N ASN A 119 -17.76 -17.52 1.83
CA ASN A 119 -18.77 -17.41 2.88
C ASN A 119 -20.00 -16.57 2.47
N ASN A 120 -20.50 -16.79 1.25
CA ASN A 120 -21.61 -16.04 0.66
C ASN A 120 -21.41 -14.51 0.60
N THR A 121 -20.16 -14.04 0.61
CA THR A 121 -19.79 -12.62 0.48
C THR A 121 -18.92 -12.43 -0.74
N GLU A 122 -19.24 -11.43 -1.56
CA GLU A 122 -18.44 -11.06 -2.73
C GLU A 122 -17.10 -10.46 -2.28
N ARG A 123 -15.99 -11.10 -2.65
CA ARG A 123 -14.63 -10.69 -2.26
C ARG A 123 -13.89 -9.98 -3.37
N LEU A 124 -14.12 -10.39 -4.61
CA LEU A 124 -13.45 -9.85 -5.79
C LEU A 124 -14.42 -9.79 -6.96
N ARG A 125 -14.27 -8.74 -7.76
CA ARG A 125 -15.07 -8.48 -8.95
C ARG A 125 -14.18 -7.99 -10.08
N LEU A 126 -14.35 -8.55 -11.28
CA LEU A 126 -13.91 -7.91 -12.52
C LEU A 126 -15.15 -7.37 -13.25
N THR A 127 -15.25 -6.05 -13.39
CA THR A 127 -16.39 -5.42 -14.10
C THR A 127 -16.29 -5.65 -15.59
N SER A 128 -17.40 -5.47 -16.31
CA SER A 128 -17.42 -5.47 -17.78
C SER A 128 -16.60 -4.33 -18.40
N ALA A 129 -16.27 -3.28 -17.63
CA ALA A 129 -15.36 -2.21 -18.02
C ALA A 129 -13.87 -2.53 -17.75
N GLY A 130 -13.57 -3.69 -17.15
CA GLY A 130 -12.19 -4.13 -16.85
C GLY A 130 -11.64 -3.66 -15.51
N TYR A 131 -12.47 -3.10 -14.62
CA TYR A 131 -12.04 -2.68 -13.28
C TYR A 131 -12.06 -3.85 -12.31
N LEU A 132 -10.96 -4.03 -11.58
CA LEU A 132 -10.82 -4.99 -10.50
C LEU A 132 -11.23 -4.35 -9.18
N GLY A 133 -12.36 -4.79 -8.62
CA GLY A 133 -12.80 -4.45 -7.26
C GLY A 133 -12.39 -5.54 -6.27
N ILE A 134 -11.73 -5.17 -5.18
CA ILE A 134 -11.42 -6.07 -4.06
C ILE A 134 -12.16 -5.54 -2.83
N GLN A 135 -13.08 -6.36 -2.28
CA GLN A 135 -13.99 -6.00 -1.20
C GLN A 135 -14.87 -4.76 -1.49
N THR A 136 -15.04 -4.43 -2.78
CA THR A 136 -15.94 -3.36 -3.25
C THR A 136 -16.69 -3.81 -4.50
N THR A 137 -17.98 -3.46 -4.60
CA THR A 137 -18.83 -3.76 -5.76
C THR A 137 -18.83 -2.63 -6.80
N ALA A 138 -18.30 -1.45 -6.45
CA ALA A 138 -18.27 -0.25 -7.28
C ALA A 138 -16.83 0.31 -7.41
N PRO A 139 -15.92 -0.42 -8.07
CA PRO A 139 -14.58 0.11 -8.34
C PRO A 139 -14.67 1.36 -9.26
N SER A 140 -13.96 2.43 -8.91
CA SER A 140 -13.92 3.69 -9.67
C SER A 140 -12.62 3.89 -10.45
N VAL A 141 -11.68 2.95 -10.32
CA VAL A 141 -10.36 2.91 -10.95
C VAL A 141 -10.03 1.46 -11.32
N TRP A 142 -9.00 1.26 -12.14
CA TRP A 142 -8.58 -0.06 -12.65
C TRP A 142 -8.41 -1.13 -11.57
N ILE A 143 -7.84 -0.77 -10.41
CA ILE A 143 -7.77 -1.63 -9.23
C ILE A 143 -8.23 -0.80 -8.04
N HIS A 144 -9.37 -1.16 -7.43
CA HIS A 144 -9.93 -0.46 -6.27
C HIS A 144 -10.15 -1.44 -5.12
N PHE A 145 -9.49 -1.18 -3.99
CA PHE A 145 -9.63 -1.95 -2.76
C PHE A 145 -10.29 -1.08 -1.67
N ILE A 146 -11.32 -1.61 -1.01
CA ILE A 146 -11.94 -0.98 0.18
C ILE A 146 -12.00 -2.04 1.29
N PRO A 147 -11.23 -1.92 2.38
CA PRO A 147 -11.27 -2.92 3.44
C PRO A 147 -12.64 -2.93 4.14
N PRO A 148 -13.21 -4.11 4.46
CA PRO A 148 -14.53 -4.20 5.10
C PRO A 148 -14.48 -3.92 6.62
N SER A 149 -13.30 -3.99 7.23
CA SER A 149 -13.09 -3.80 8.67
C SER A 149 -11.62 -3.51 8.99
N THR A 150 -11.35 -3.03 10.20
CA THR A 150 -9.98 -2.90 10.74
C THR A 150 -9.38 -4.28 11.01
N ILE A 151 -8.11 -4.48 10.62
CA ILE A 151 -7.38 -5.75 10.83
C ILE A 151 -6.18 -5.61 11.77
N GLY A 152 -5.86 -4.39 12.23
CA GLY A 152 -4.69 -4.13 13.07
C GLY A 152 -3.37 -4.51 12.39
N ASN A 153 -3.30 -4.41 11.07
CA ASN A 153 -2.12 -4.75 10.25
C ASN A 153 -2.14 -3.97 8.92
N PHE A 154 -1.05 -4.04 8.16
CA PHE A 154 -0.96 -3.51 6.80
C PHE A 154 -1.99 -4.18 5.88
N GLN A 155 -2.72 -3.36 5.12
CA GLN A 155 -3.75 -3.82 4.19
C GLN A 155 -3.16 -4.54 2.95
N THR A 156 -1.91 -4.23 2.62
CA THR A 156 -1.13 -4.86 1.54
C THR A 156 0.29 -5.08 2.03
N MET A 157 0.86 -6.26 1.76
CA MET A 157 2.24 -6.61 2.10
C MET A 157 2.86 -7.31 0.90
N TRP A 158 4.12 -7.00 0.64
CA TRP A 158 4.93 -7.70 -0.34
C TRP A 158 6.26 -8.08 0.32
N ASP A 159 6.59 -9.37 0.30
CA ASP A 159 7.86 -9.89 0.79
C ASP A 159 8.69 -10.40 -0.38
N ASN A 160 9.97 -10.06 -0.41
CA ASN A 160 10.93 -10.65 -1.32
C ASN A 160 12.07 -11.28 -0.52
N THR A 161 12.14 -12.60 -0.58
CA THR A 161 13.14 -13.42 0.13
C THR A 161 14.27 -13.88 -0.79
N LEU A 162 14.27 -13.44 -2.05
CA LEU A 162 15.23 -13.80 -3.08
C LEU A 162 16.22 -12.67 -3.35
N ALA A 163 17.38 -13.01 -3.89
CA ALA A 163 18.41 -12.04 -4.24
C ALA A 163 18.10 -11.34 -5.57
N ASN A 164 18.49 -10.06 -5.68
CA ASN A 164 18.46 -9.23 -6.91
C ASN A 164 17.07 -8.82 -7.45
N ASP A 165 15.99 -9.05 -6.71
CA ASP A 165 14.63 -8.71 -7.14
C ASP A 165 14.10 -7.41 -6.49
N ALA A 166 13.21 -6.71 -7.20
CA ALA A 166 12.54 -5.50 -6.71
C ALA A 166 11.04 -5.76 -6.45
N MET A 167 10.49 -5.14 -5.41
CA MET A 167 9.09 -5.36 -5.00
C MET A 167 8.07 -4.83 -6.02
N ALA A 168 8.33 -3.65 -6.57
CA ALA A 168 7.41 -2.94 -7.45
C ALA A 168 8.16 -1.98 -8.38
N ARG A 169 7.60 -1.76 -9.57
CA ARG A 169 8.04 -0.74 -10.53
C ARG A 169 6.85 0.06 -11.01
N PHE A 170 6.97 1.39 -10.94
CA PHE A 170 6.01 2.31 -11.51
C PHE A 170 6.69 3.10 -12.62
N GLN A 171 6.13 3.07 -13.82
CA GLN A 171 6.74 3.68 -14.99
C GLN A 171 5.69 4.33 -15.88
N HIS A 172 6.11 5.39 -16.56
CA HIS A 172 5.27 6.11 -17.50
C HIS A 172 6.11 6.49 -18.73
N THR A 173 5.67 6.06 -19.92
CA THR A 173 6.45 6.16 -21.16
C THR A 173 5.92 7.20 -22.14
N GLN A 174 4.74 7.78 -21.89
CA GLN A 174 4.15 8.79 -22.77
C GLN A 174 4.76 10.16 -22.48
N THR A 175 5.35 10.80 -23.49
CA THR A 175 6.09 12.06 -23.32
C THR A 175 5.19 13.24 -22.96
N ALA A 176 3.90 13.18 -23.30
CA ALA A 176 2.93 14.23 -23.04
C ALA A 176 2.20 14.12 -21.68
N ASN A 177 2.33 13.01 -20.97
CA ASN A 177 1.57 12.83 -19.72
C ASN A 177 2.44 13.18 -18.49
N GLY A 178 2.14 14.34 -17.91
CA GLY A 178 2.74 14.87 -16.68
C GLY A 178 2.03 14.45 -15.39
N SER A 179 1.21 13.39 -15.43
CA SER A 179 0.51 12.89 -14.25
C SER A 179 1.49 12.32 -13.23
N ARG A 180 1.07 12.36 -11.96
CA ARG A 180 1.81 11.75 -10.86
C ARG A 180 1.80 10.23 -11.04
N VAL A 181 2.96 9.59 -10.83
CA VAL A 181 3.11 8.14 -10.94
C VAL A 181 2.59 7.41 -9.69
N LEU A 182 2.84 7.98 -8.50
CA LEU A 182 2.36 7.48 -7.22
C LEU A 182 1.94 8.67 -6.35
N LEU A 183 0.82 8.53 -5.66
CA LEU A 183 0.33 9.51 -4.70
C LEU A 183 0.06 8.79 -3.38
N SER A 184 0.53 9.38 -2.28
CA SER A 184 0.24 8.85 -0.95
C SER A 184 -1.05 9.44 -0.37
N VAL A 185 -1.16 9.58 0.95
CA VAL A 185 -2.34 10.11 1.66
C VAL A 185 -2.72 11.49 1.12
N THR A 186 -3.90 11.57 0.50
CA THR A 186 -4.46 12.81 -0.06
C THR A 186 -5.45 13.51 0.86
N ASN A 187 -6.03 12.77 1.80
CA ASN A 187 -7.02 13.29 2.73
C ASN A 187 -6.90 12.54 4.08
N TYR A 188 -6.45 13.25 5.11
CA TYR A 188 -6.44 12.78 6.50
C TYR A 188 -7.19 13.79 7.36
N ASN A 189 -8.30 13.38 7.96
CA ASN A 189 -9.16 14.22 8.77
C ASN A 189 -9.28 13.66 10.20
N ALA A 190 -8.21 13.73 10.99
CA ALA A 190 -8.21 13.29 12.38
C ALA A 190 -7.29 14.16 13.26
N SER A 191 -7.54 14.14 14.57
CA SER A 191 -6.90 15.00 15.57
C SER A 191 -6.11 14.27 16.67
N ALA A 192 -6.13 12.93 16.70
CA ALA A 192 -5.57 12.14 17.80
C ALA A 192 -4.16 11.56 17.52
N PHE A 193 -3.84 11.20 16.27
CA PHE A 193 -2.57 10.60 15.88
C PHE A 193 -2.00 11.37 14.67
N GLN A 194 -0.67 11.38 14.49
CA GLN A 194 -0.10 11.87 13.22
C GLN A 194 -0.02 10.72 12.23
N THR A 195 -0.33 10.99 10.96
CA THR A 195 -0.13 10.04 9.87
C THR A 195 1.05 10.50 9.00
N PRO A 196 2.18 9.79 8.99
CA PRO A 196 3.18 10.02 7.95
C PRO A 196 2.58 9.54 6.62
N ALA A 197 2.48 10.44 5.64
CA ALA A 197 1.96 10.05 4.34
C ALA A 197 2.91 9.04 3.66
N LEU A 198 4.22 9.27 3.67
CA LEU A 198 5.22 8.34 3.13
C LEU A 198 6.37 8.22 4.12
N MET A 199 6.84 6.99 4.36
CA MET A 199 8.05 6.71 5.14
C MET A 199 9.03 5.92 4.27
N GLY A 200 10.24 6.44 4.07
CA GLY A 200 11.34 5.64 3.54
C GLY A 200 12.24 5.20 4.68
N LEU A 201 12.30 3.89 4.90
CA LEU A 201 13.03 3.27 5.98
C LEU A 201 14.03 2.27 5.40
N SER A 202 15.25 2.31 5.90
CA SER A 202 16.25 1.29 5.64
C SER A 202 16.88 0.88 6.97
N LEU A 203 16.36 -0.21 7.53
CA LEU A 203 16.69 -0.69 8.87
C LEU A 203 17.58 -1.94 8.75
N GLN A 204 18.83 -1.72 8.40
CA GLN A 204 19.81 -2.80 8.28
C GLN A 204 20.32 -3.24 9.66
N THR A 205 20.29 -4.54 9.94
CA THR A 205 20.78 -5.10 11.21
C THR A 205 22.26 -5.47 11.18
N LEU A 206 22.85 -5.69 10.00
CA LEU A 206 24.26 -6.04 9.80
C LEU A 206 24.77 -5.48 8.45
N GLY A 207 25.90 -4.75 8.43
CA GLY A 207 26.61 -4.33 7.21
C GLY A 207 26.84 -2.82 7.04
N THR A 208 27.33 -2.41 5.85
CA THR A 208 27.69 -1.04 5.46
C THR A 208 26.50 -0.25 4.90
N GLY A 209 26.24 0.94 5.45
CA GLY A 209 25.53 2.09 4.87
C GLY A 209 24.23 1.85 4.09
N ALA A 210 23.09 2.28 4.64
CA ALA A 210 21.78 2.12 4.01
C ALA A 210 21.12 3.46 3.66
N VAL A 211 20.32 3.51 2.58
CA VAL A 211 19.60 4.73 2.14
C VAL A 211 18.10 4.49 2.26
N GLY A 212 17.42 5.28 3.10
CA GLY A 212 15.97 5.19 3.29
C GLY A 212 15.16 5.75 2.12
N VAL A 213 15.51 6.96 1.66
CA VAL A 213 14.91 7.61 0.49
C VAL A 213 16.02 8.16 -0.39
N GLN A 214 15.95 7.90 -1.68
CA GLN A 214 16.83 8.50 -2.69
C GLN A 214 15.98 9.27 -3.70
N GLY A 215 16.22 10.58 -3.83
CA GLY A 215 15.60 11.41 -4.87
C GLY A 215 16.66 11.88 -5.85
N VAL A 216 16.50 11.53 -7.13
CA VAL A 216 17.42 11.90 -8.21
C VAL A 216 16.61 12.43 -9.37
N ALA A 217 17.09 13.50 -10.00
CA ALA A 217 16.57 14.00 -11.25
C ALA A 217 17.74 14.20 -12.23
N ASN A 218 17.51 13.93 -13.50
CA ASN A 218 18.53 13.98 -14.55
C ASN A 218 18.16 15.00 -15.62
N GLY A 219 18.73 16.20 -15.51
CA GLY A 219 18.62 17.25 -16.52
C GLY A 219 18.65 18.67 -15.94
N PRO A 220 18.85 19.70 -16.77
CA PRO A 220 18.83 21.10 -16.34
C PRO A 220 17.47 21.47 -15.73
N GLY A 221 17.50 22.14 -14.58
CA GLY A 221 16.30 22.70 -13.94
C GLY A 221 15.35 21.67 -13.30
N GLN A 222 15.78 20.42 -13.11
CA GLN A 222 14.96 19.40 -12.46
C GLN A 222 15.20 19.33 -10.95
N THR A 223 14.21 18.81 -10.23
CA THR A 223 14.24 18.68 -8.77
C THR A 223 14.14 17.22 -8.37
N GLY A 224 15.15 16.69 -7.68
CA GLY A 224 15.11 15.31 -7.16
C GLY A 224 14.12 15.14 -6.00
N VAL A 225 14.14 16.06 -5.04
CA VAL A 225 13.20 16.11 -3.92
C VAL A 225 12.67 17.53 -3.75
N TYR A 226 11.36 17.71 -3.90
CA TYR A 226 10.68 18.98 -3.65
C TYR A 226 9.93 18.89 -2.32
N CYS A 227 10.31 19.75 -1.37
CA CYS A 227 9.77 19.74 -0.02
C CYS A 227 9.24 21.14 0.35
N GLY A 228 8.05 21.21 0.92
CA GLY A 228 7.40 22.48 1.24
C GLY A 228 5.99 22.29 1.81
N ASN A 229 5.44 23.35 2.40
CA ASN A 229 4.10 23.38 2.95
C ASN A 229 3.15 24.12 1.99
N GLN A 230 2.02 23.51 1.60
CA GLN A 230 1.00 24.13 0.73
C GLN A 230 -0.14 24.71 1.58
N ASN A 231 -0.65 25.88 1.20
CA ASN A 231 -1.83 26.55 1.81
C ASN A 231 -1.65 27.20 3.20
N ALA A 232 -0.43 27.53 3.60
CA ALA A 232 -0.20 28.33 4.80
C ALA A 232 -0.53 29.82 4.55
N THR A 233 -1.75 30.27 4.87
CA THR A 233 -2.10 31.71 4.92
C THR A 233 -1.51 32.42 6.16
N ALA A 234 -0.90 31.66 7.08
CA ALA A 234 -0.24 32.13 8.29
C ALA A 234 1.10 31.41 8.50
N VAL A 235 1.94 31.91 9.41
CA VAL A 235 3.21 31.27 9.79
C VAL A 235 2.92 29.90 10.41
N THR A 236 3.27 28.83 9.69
CA THR A 236 3.16 27.48 10.23
C THR A 236 4.39 27.15 11.07
N THR A 237 4.18 26.51 12.22
CA THR A 237 5.24 26.01 13.11
C THR A 237 5.91 24.73 12.57
N GLY A 238 5.39 24.15 11.48
CA GLY A 238 5.91 22.96 10.82
C GLY A 238 7.09 23.24 9.88
N TRP A 239 7.78 22.17 9.50
CA TRP A 239 9.00 22.22 8.69
C TRP A 239 8.74 21.77 7.25
N GLY A 240 9.29 22.50 6.26
CA GLY A 240 9.34 22.02 4.88
C GLY A 240 10.35 20.87 4.72
N LEU A 241 11.47 20.93 5.45
CA LEU A 241 12.46 19.87 5.59
C LEU A 241 12.99 19.90 7.02
N TYR A 242 13.01 18.74 7.67
CA TYR A 242 13.52 18.59 9.03
C TYR A 242 14.55 17.45 9.04
N SER A 243 15.75 17.76 9.54
CA SER A 243 16.82 16.77 9.77
C SER A 243 17.05 16.67 11.27
N ASN A 244 16.78 15.50 11.81
CA ASN A 244 17.09 15.18 13.19
C ASN A 244 18.50 14.57 13.24
N ASN A 245 19.52 15.43 13.40
CA ASN A 245 20.98 15.21 13.28
C ASN A 245 21.57 15.88 12.01
N TRP A 246 22.83 15.58 11.69
CA TRP A 246 23.61 16.25 10.66
C TRP A 246 22.97 16.16 9.27
N ALA A 247 22.81 17.32 8.63
CA ALA A 247 22.47 17.44 7.23
C ALA A 247 23.69 17.93 6.46
N GLY A 248 24.01 17.27 5.35
CA GLY A 248 25.18 17.58 4.53
C GLY A 248 24.81 17.84 3.08
N GLY A 249 25.63 18.66 2.42
CA GLY A 249 25.61 18.87 0.98
C GLY A 249 27.04 19.02 0.48
N VAL A 250 27.29 18.63 -0.77
CA VAL A 250 28.60 18.83 -1.42
C VAL A 250 28.84 20.30 -1.79
N THR A 251 27.79 21.13 -1.78
CA THR A 251 27.82 22.57 -2.01
C THR A 251 27.03 23.30 -0.93
N ALA A 252 27.18 24.63 -0.86
CA ALA A 252 26.44 25.46 0.10
C ALA A 252 24.92 25.42 -0.13
N TRP A 253 24.18 25.56 0.97
CA TRP A 253 22.73 25.84 0.93
C TRP A 253 22.52 27.24 0.37
N GLN A 254 21.76 27.34 -0.73
CA GLN A 254 21.51 28.61 -1.40
C GLN A 254 20.16 29.18 -0.97
N ASN A 255 20.18 30.43 -0.51
CA ASN A 255 18.96 31.20 -0.25
C ASN A 255 18.64 32.07 -1.47
N VAL A 256 17.38 32.13 -1.87
CA VAL A 256 16.92 33.07 -2.91
C VAL A 256 17.13 34.51 -2.42
N SER A 257 17.80 35.32 -3.23
CA SER A 257 18.23 36.67 -2.83
C SER A 257 18.16 37.70 -3.97
N ASP A 258 17.44 37.38 -5.05
CA ASP A 258 17.22 38.24 -6.21
C ASP A 258 16.50 39.54 -5.81
N GLU A 259 16.91 40.68 -6.35
CA GLU A 259 16.34 41.99 -6.02
C GLU A 259 14.84 42.08 -6.34
N ARG A 260 14.38 41.40 -7.39
CA ARG A 260 12.98 41.40 -7.83
C ARG A 260 12.05 40.73 -6.82
N LEU A 261 12.62 39.91 -5.94
CA LEU A 261 11.89 39.23 -4.86
C LEU A 261 11.89 40.04 -3.56
N LYS A 262 12.55 41.22 -3.53
CA LYS A 262 12.71 42.06 -2.34
C LYS A 262 11.98 43.40 -2.52
N LYS A 263 11.53 43.97 -1.40
CA LYS A 263 10.92 45.30 -1.32
C LYS A 263 11.46 46.04 -0.10
N ASN A 264 11.45 47.38 -0.15
CA ASN A 264 11.90 48.26 0.94
C ASN A 264 13.34 47.96 1.41
N ILE A 265 14.29 47.86 0.46
CA ILE A 265 15.69 47.54 0.72
C ILE A 265 16.37 48.75 1.39
N VAL A 266 16.86 48.58 2.62
CA VAL A 266 17.60 49.61 3.39
C VAL A 266 18.86 49.01 4.01
N THR A 267 19.91 49.81 4.17
CA THR A 267 21.16 49.39 4.83
C THR A 267 20.94 49.16 6.32
N ILE A 268 21.58 48.12 6.89
CA ILE A 268 21.51 47.81 8.32
C ILE A 268 22.27 48.89 9.09
N SER A 269 21.62 49.55 10.05
CA SER A 269 22.22 50.55 10.92
C SER A 269 22.44 50.02 12.34
N ASN A 270 23.41 50.61 13.04
CA ASN A 270 23.77 50.29 14.43
C ASN A 270 24.16 48.81 14.61
N ALA A 271 24.81 48.22 13.61
CA ALA A 271 25.14 46.80 13.58
C ALA A 271 26.06 46.41 14.74
N THR A 272 27.08 47.23 15.02
CA THR A 272 28.01 47.01 16.14
C THR A 272 27.29 47.00 17.49
N SER A 273 26.32 47.89 17.67
CA SER A 273 25.56 47.98 18.93
C SER A 273 24.71 46.74 19.17
N LYS A 274 24.08 46.20 18.10
CA LYS A 274 23.28 44.96 18.17
C LYS A 274 24.15 43.75 18.47
N ILE A 275 25.25 43.56 17.73
CA ILE A 275 26.14 42.40 17.90
C ILE A 275 26.81 42.37 19.28
N LYS A 276 27.21 43.52 19.83
CA LYS A 276 27.84 43.60 21.16
C LYS A 276 26.94 43.14 22.32
N GLN A 277 25.62 43.12 22.13
CA GLN A 277 24.67 42.66 23.15
C GLN A 277 24.50 41.13 23.13
N LEU A 278 24.97 40.45 22.08
CA LEU A 278 24.86 39.00 21.95
C LEU A 278 25.98 38.30 22.74
N ARG A 279 25.62 37.23 23.46
CA ARG A 279 26.54 36.42 24.26
C ARG A 279 26.72 35.05 23.63
N GLY A 280 27.91 34.77 23.10
CA GLY A 280 28.28 33.41 22.69
C GLY A 280 28.45 32.49 23.90
N VAL A 281 28.00 31.24 23.77
CA VAL A 281 28.06 30.22 24.83
C VAL A 281 28.62 28.91 24.31
N GLU A 282 29.21 28.12 25.20
CA GLU A 282 29.47 26.70 25.01
C GLU A 282 28.51 25.87 25.87
N TYR A 283 28.05 24.73 25.35
CA TYR A 283 27.03 23.92 26.04
C TYR A 283 27.04 22.45 25.58
N PHE A 284 26.35 21.60 26.35
CA PHE A 284 25.98 20.23 25.99
C PHE A 284 24.46 20.12 25.95
N PHE A 285 23.92 19.25 25.09
CA PHE A 285 22.49 18.96 25.08
C PHE A 285 22.12 17.94 26.17
N ASP A 286 20.92 18.05 26.73
CA ASP A 286 20.36 17.10 27.71
C ASP A 286 19.74 15.90 26.98
N THR A 287 20.56 14.91 26.67
CA THR A 287 20.16 13.72 25.91
C THR A 287 19.35 12.71 26.72
N ASP A 288 19.40 12.78 28.05
CA ASP A 288 18.65 11.88 28.93
C ASP A 288 17.17 12.29 29.01
N LYS A 289 16.91 13.61 29.02
CA LYS A 289 15.55 14.16 29.02
C LYS A 289 14.86 14.08 27.65
N TYR A 290 15.63 14.21 26.57
CA TYR A 290 15.13 14.29 25.19
C TYR A 290 15.75 13.18 24.32
N ASP A 291 15.56 11.93 24.73
CA ASP A 291 16.22 10.74 24.15
C ASP A 291 15.69 10.31 22.78
N ASP A 292 14.58 10.91 22.33
CA ASP A 292 13.90 10.62 21.07
C ASP A 292 14.24 11.61 19.94
N ILE A 293 14.91 12.73 20.22
CA ILE A 293 15.27 13.75 19.21
C ILE A 293 16.77 13.80 18.87
N ASN A 294 17.48 12.67 18.97
CA ASN A 294 18.86 12.43 18.48
C ASN A 294 19.83 13.63 18.61
N LEU A 295 19.87 14.26 19.78
CA LEU A 295 20.76 15.41 20.01
C LEU A 295 22.23 14.96 20.10
N PRO A 296 23.19 15.79 19.61
CA PRO A 296 24.61 15.51 19.76
C PRO A 296 25.04 15.43 21.23
N THR A 297 25.92 14.49 21.55
CA THR A 297 26.51 14.33 22.89
C THR A 297 27.78 15.16 23.08
N GLU A 298 28.33 15.71 22.00
CA GLU A 298 29.58 16.48 22.03
C GLU A 298 29.36 17.96 22.35
N LYS A 299 30.40 18.64 22.81
CA LYS A 299 30.37 20.06 23.17
C LYS A 299 30.05 20.93 21.95
N GLN A 300 29.11 21.87 22.11
CA GLN A 300 28.66 22.79 21.06
C GLN A 300 29.00 24.24 21.40
N TYR A 301 29.06 25.08 20.36
CA TYR A 301 29.17 26.54 20.46
C TYR A 301 27.94 27.19 19.81
N GLY A 302 27.39 28.23 20.43
CA GLY A 302 26.21 28.91 19.88
C GLY A 302 25.69 30.07 20.73
N PHE A 303 24.38 30.29 20.64
CA PHE A 303 23.65 31.30 21.41
C PHE A 303 22.44 30.69 22.13
N ILE A 304 21.99 31.34 23.21
CA ILE A 304 20.71 31.05 23.84
C ILE A 304 19.60 31.81 23.10
N ALA A 305 18.65 31.10 22.49
CA ALA A 305 17.63 31.70 21.62
C ALA A 305 16.78 32.77 22.35
N GLN A 306 16.45 32.55 23.62
CA GLN A 306 15.69 33.48 24.47
C GLN A 306 16.45 34.79 24.75
N GLU A 307 17.78 34.75 24.77
CA GLU A 307 18.62 35.95 24.92
C GLU A 307 18.67 36.72 23.60
N VAL A 308 18.85 36.00 22.48
CA VAL A 308 18.89 36.59 21.13
C VAL A 308 17.56 37.25 20.78
N GLU A 309 16.42 36.63 21.12
CA GLU A 309 15.08 37.14 20.79
C GLU A 309 14.82 38.55 21.34
N LYS A 310 15.41 38.90 22.48
CA LYS A 310 15.28 40.25 23.07
C LYS A 310 15.94 41.34 22.23
N ILE A 311 16.87 40.96 21.34
CA ILE A 311 17.73 41.87 20.57
C ILE A 311 17.39 41.79 19.08
N LEU A 312 17.23 40.57 18.55
CA LEU A 312 16.93 40.23 17.15
C LEU A 312 15.74 39.24 17.12
N PRO A 313 14.52 39.69 17.44
CA PRO A 313 13.35 38.80 17.46
C PRO A 313 13.06 38.17 16.09
N GLU A 314 13.45 38.82 14.99
CA GLU A 314 13.18 38.38 13.63
C GLU A 314 13.92 37.10 13.21
N ILE A 315 15.01 36.74 13.91
CA ILE A 315 15.80 35.53 13.58
C ILE A 315 15.47 34.35 14.49
N VAL A 316 14.60 34.56 15.49
CA VAL A 316 14.15 33.54 16.44
C VAL A 316 12.69 33.20 16.16
N ARG A 317 12.35 31.92 16.23
CA ARG A 317 10.95 31.48 16.14
C ARG A 317 10.70 30.29 17.04
N GLU A 318 9.44 30.09 17.39
CA GLU A 318 8.97 28.83 17.94
C GLU A 318 8.91 27.77 16.83
N ALA A 319 9.33 26.56 17.16
CA ALA A 319 9.21 25.40 16.29
C ALA A 319 8.83 24.17 17.09
N ILE A 320 8.05 23.29 16.43
CA ILE A 320 7.73 21.98 16.96
C ILE A 320 8.79 21.00 16.47
N ILE A 321 9.43 20.31 17.40
CA ILE A 321 10.36 19.21 17.14
C ILE A 321 9.69 17.93 17.61
N SER A 322 9.44 17.03 16.67
CA SER A 322 8.82 15.73 16.96
C SER A 322 9.88 14.66 17.20
N GLY A 323 9.67 13.86 18.24
CA GLY A 323 10.50 12.69 18.56
C GLY A 323 10.56 11.65 17.42
N ASN A 324 11.71 10.99 17.28
CA ASN A 324 11.92 9.91 16.34
C ASN A 324 11.38 8.58 16.88
N GLN A 325 10.23 8.17 16.33
CA GLN A 325 9.55 6.92 16.68
C GLN A 325 10.30 5.66 16.19
N ASN A 326 11.20 5.79 15.21
CA ASN A 326 11.89 4.66 14.56
C ASN A 326 13.20 4.24 15.24
N LYS A 327 13.50 4.74 16.45
CA LYS A 327 14.71 4.35 17.20
C LYS A 327 14.70 2.87 17.60
N LYS A 328 13.55 2.18 17.52
CA LYS A 328 13.41 0.75 17.75
C LYS A 328 12.74 0.11 16.54
N ALA A 329 13.41 -0.85 15.89
CA ALA A 329 12.79 -1.67 14.86
C ALA A 329 11.72 -2.56 15.53
N ASN A 330 10.46 -2.14 15.49
CA ASN A 330 9.34 -2.97 15.92
C ASN A 330 8.23 -2.91 14.86
N ASN A 331 7.45 -3.98 14.75
CA ASN A 331 6.31 -4.05 13.85
C ASN A 331 5.06 -3.39 14.47
N SER A 332 5.22 -2.38 15.34
CA SER A 332 4.10 -1.72 16.02
C SER A 332 3.32 -0.84 15.03
N PHE A 333 1.99 -0.90 15.10
CA PHE A 333 1.07 -0.21 14.18
C PHE A 333 0.75 1.23 14.57
N LEU A 334 1.06 1.66 15.80
CA LEU A 334 0.71 2.98 16.34
C LEU A 334 1.94 3.84 16.57
N ASN A 335 1.85 5.10 16.16
CA ASN A 335 2.83 6.15 16.43
C ASN A 335 2.26 7.13 17.46
N GLU A 336 2.73 7.04 18.71
CA GLU A 336 2.43 8.03 19.75
C GLU A 336 3.47 9.15 19.72
N ASN A 337 3.07 10.37 19.37
CA ASN A 337 4.01 11.48 19.23
C ASN A 337 4.28 12.18 20.55
N LYS A 338 5.56 12.47 20.79
CA LYS A 338 6.00 13.51 21.70
C LYS A 338 6.46 14.69 20.85
N ASP A 339 5.66 15.74 20.89
CA ASP A 339 5.98 17.01 20.25
C ASP A 339 6.55 17.96 21.30
N TYR A 340 7.73 18.50 21.02
CA TYR A 340 8.40 19.47 21.87
C TYR A 340 8.36 20.84 21.20
N GLN A 341 7.94 21.86 21.95
CA GLN A 341 7.97 23.24 21.47
C GLN A 341 9.23 23.94 21.99
N PHE A 342 10.10 24.37 21.07
CA PHE A 342 11.35 25.04 21.38
C PHE A 342 11.55 26.29 20.52
N LYS A 343 12.33 27.25 21.04
CA LYS A 343 12.85 28.36 20.25
C LYS A 343 14.08 27.92 19.46
N VAL A 344 14.09 28.25 18.17
CA VAL A 344 15.19 28.01 17.23
C VAL A 344 15.66 29.31 16.61
N LEU A 345 16.91 29.39 16.17
CA LEU A 345 17.49 30.60 15.60
C LEU A 345 18.23 30.36 14.29
N SER A 346 18.25 31.36 13.40
CA SER A 346 18.94 31.30 12.11
C SER A 346 20.29 32.03 12.13
N TYR A 347 21.38 31.27 12.26
CA TYR A 347 22.75 31.82 12.28
C TYR A 347 23.11 32.56 10.98
N THR A 348 22.57 32.17 9.84
CA THR A 348 22.88 32.80 8.55
C THR A 348 22.43 34.27 8.48
N TYR A 349 21.43 34.67 9.27
CA TYR A 349 20.98 36.06 9.34
C TYR A 349 21.95 36.96 10.09
N ILE A 350 22.84 36.40 10.90
CA ILE A 350 23.86 37.17 11.63
C ILE A 350 24.98 37.63 10.68
N ILE A 351 25.21 36.91 9.56
CA ILE A 351 26.31 37.18 8.64
C ILE A 351 26.25 38.61 8.06
N PRO A 352 25.13 39.11 7.50
CA PRO A 352 25.05 40.50 7.04
C PRO A 352 25.25 41.54 8.16
N LEU A 353 24.83 41.24 9.40
CA LEU A 353 25.08 42.13 10.55
C LEU A 353 26.57 42.18 10.89
N LEU A 354 27.29 41.06 10.81
CA LEU A 354 28.74 41.03 11.00
C LEU A 354 29.47 41.84 9.93
N VAL A 355 28.98 41.81 8.68
CA VAL A 355 29.54 42.63 7.59
C VAL A 355 29.43 44.12 7.90
N GLU A 356 28.24 44.59 8.29
CA GLU A 356 28.08 46.01 8.64
C GLU A 356 28.79 46.39 9.95
N THR A 357 28.91 45.46 10.90
CA THR A 357 29.73 45.66 12.11
C THR A 357 31.20 45.86 11.76
N ALA A 358 31.75 45.05 10.84
CA ALA A 358 33.13 45.19 10.40
C ALA A 358 33.37 46.56 9.73
N LYS A 359 32.43 47.01 8.88
CA LYS A 359 32.50 48.34 8.24
C LYS A 359 32.43 49.48 9.27
N GLU A 360 31.51 49.40 10.23
CA GLU A 360 31.41 50.39 11.31
C GLU A 360 32.67 50.44 12.18
N GLN A 361 33.30 49.30 12.45
CA GLN A 361 34.54 49.22 13.20
C GLN A 361 35.73 49.78 12.40
N ASP A 362 35.84 49.45 11.11
CA ASP A 362 36.89 49.96 10.22
C ASP A 362 36.84 51.49 10.12
N ALA A 363 35.64 52.06 9.94
CA ALA A 363 35.46 53.52 9.94
C ALA A 363 35.93 54.18 11.24
N LYS A 364 35.70 53.53 12.39
CA LYS A 364 36.21 54.02 13.69
C LYS A 364 37.72 53.90 13.80
N ILE A 365 38.31 52.81 13.30
CA ILE A 365 39.76 52.61 13.29
C ILE A 365 40.41 53.72 12.45
N GLN A 366 39.93 53.96 11.23
CA GLN A 366 40.45 55.02 10.36
C GLN A 366 40.32 56.42 11.00
N ALA A 367 39.21 56.69 11.68
CA ALA A 367 39.02 57.95 12.41
C ALA A 367 40.05 58.11 13.55
N LEU A 368 40.26 57.05 14.34
CA LEU A 368 41.25 57.05 15.43
C LEU A 368 42.69 57.17 14.90
N GLU A 369 43.03 56.50 13.80
CA GLU A 369 44.34 56.61 13.16
C GLU A 369 44.62 58.02 12.68
N LYS A 370 43.62 58.67 12.08
CA LYS A 370 43.71 60.07 11.66
C LYS A 370 43.93 61.00 12.85
N GLU A 371 43.17 60.83 13.93
CA GLU A 371 43.32 61.63 15.16
C GLU A 371 44.73 61.45 15.76
N ILE A 372 45.23 60.21 15.80
CA ILE A 372 46.60 59.92 16.27
C ILE A 372 47.65 60.61 15.39
N LEU A 373 47.47 60.65 14.08
CA LEU A 373 48.39 61.33 13.17
C LEU A 373 48.41 62.84 13.40
N GLU A 374 47.23 63.45 13.55
CA GLU A 374 47.09 64.88 13.84
C GLU A 374 47.72 65.24 15.20
N LEU A 375 47.51 64.42 16.22
CA LEU A 375 48.14 64.58 17.54
C LEU A 375 49.67 64.47 17.46
N LYS A 376 50.20 63.52 16.69
CA LYS A 376 51.66 63.37 16.50
C LYS A 376 52.27 64.59 15.79
N GLU A 377 51.59 65.14 14.79
CA GLU A 377 52.02 66.36 14.11
C GLU A 377 51.96 67.59 15.04
N LEU A 378 50.95 67.67 15.91
CA LEU A 378 50.85 68.74 16.90
C LEU A 378 51.97 68.69 17.95
N ILE A 379 52.38 67.48 18.36
CA ILE A 379 53.52 67.28 19.27
C ILE A 379 54.85 67.64 18.59
N ARG A 380 55.05 67.30 17.31
CA ARG A 380 56.27 67.67 16.56
C ARG A 380 56.47 69.17 16.38
N ARG A 381 55.39 69.95 16.46
CA ARG A 381 55.40 71.41 16.29
C ARG A 381 55.62 72.18 17.60
N LYS A 382 55.67 71.48 18.74
CA LYS A 382 56.09 72.02 20.04
C LYS A 382 57.53 71.63 20.32
#